data_AF-A0A815XV80-F1
#
_entry.id   AF-A0A815XV80-F1
#
_cell.length_a   1.000
_cell.length_b   1.000
_cell.length_c   1.000
_cell.angle_alpha   90.00
_cell.angle_beta   90.00
_cell.angle_gamma   90.00
#
_symmetry.space_group_name_H-M   'P 1'
#
loop_
_entity.id
_entity.type
_entity.pdbx_description
1 polymer ?
#
loop_
_entity_poly.entity_id
_entity_poly.type
_entity_poly.pdbx_seq_one_letter_code
_entity_poly.pdbx_strand_id
1 'polypeptide(L)'
;MASRSPFEQDDEVPNLIEDKSHSTGGTPVAMMQMANPTVSRDRNTVSFAPITSALPYLNMNTIHISCSSDRFDPYGNFVGMIVYGYNGQSDFYLNGRHCRAGYMLIKNVNSINRIPADTMHKKLFKWFFGIDLPSEFSGGGFAYQNGTWKHNSFSFNINADLYHDTQKGMHQIEQQLVNAALNRLYINDQWFYSPNLLVKEIFSRNTRPIYSDQSSQFTNIVQYHW
;
A
#
# COMPACT_ATOMS: atom_id res chain seq x y z
N MET A 1 -0.78 9.19 69.02
CA MET A 1 0.39 8.53 68.42
C MET A 1 0.61 7.20 69.13
N ALA A 2 0.99 6.17 68.36
CA ALA A 2 1.14 4.75 68.71
C ALA A 2 -0.12 3.87 68.56
N SER A 3 -0.03 2.85 67.69
CA SER A 3 -0.29 1.44 68.03
C SER A 3 0.21 0.50 66.93
N ARG A 4 0.62 -0.70 67.36
CA ARG A 4 1.44 -1.73 66.69
C ARG A 4 0.70 -2.63 65.65
N SER A 5 1.51 -3.21 64.74
CA SER A 5 1.58 -4.61 64.18
C SER A 5 0.78 -5.72 64.91
N PRO A 6 0.40 -6.93 64.36
CA PRO A 6 1.15 -7.88 63.46
C PRO A 6 0.30 -8.91 62.61
N PHE A 7 0.94 -10.02 62.17
CA PHE A 7 0.49 -11.30 61.55
C PHE A 7 0.74 -11.44 60.03
N GLU A 8 1.78 -12.17 59.56
CA GLU A 8 2.02 -13.64 59.51
C GLU A 8 1.05 -14.43 58.61
N GLN A 9 1.56 -15.03 57.53
CA GLN A 9 1.73 -16.50 57.42
C GLN A 9 2.35 -16.92 56.08
N ASP A 10 3.34 -17.79 56.21
CA ASP A 10 3.98 -18.62 55.17
C ASP A 10 3.00 -19.68 54.64
N ASP A 11 3.24 -20.21 53.43
CA ASP A 11 3.16 -21.65 53.17
C ASP A 11 3.83 -22.05 51.85
N GLU A 12 4.51 -23.19 51.93
CA GLU A 12 5.39 -23.81 50.93
C GLU A 12 4.66 -24.54 49.77
N VAL A 13 5.45 -24.83 48.75
CA VAL A 13 5.22 -25.62 47.52
C VAL A 13 4.81 -27.08 47.81
N PRO A 14 4.15 -27.83 46.90
CA PRO A 14 4.95 -28.74 46.06
C PRO A 14 4.42 -29.03 44.63
N ASN A 15 5.31 -29.71 43.92
CA ASN A 15 5.43 -30.05 42.50
C ASN A 15 4.53 -31.22 42.01
N LEU A 16 4.42 -31.30 40.67
CA LEU A 16 4.23 -32.48 39.80
C LEU A 16 2.86 -33.19 39.76
N ILE A 17 2.33 -33.40 38.53
CA ILE A 17 2.13 -34.73 37.90
C ILE A 17 1.37 -34.62 36.55
N GLU A 18 1.96 -35.25 35.52
CA GLU A 18 1.41 -35.97 34.35
C GLU A 18 0.56 -35.29 33.25
N ASP A 19 1.24 -35.04 32.13
CA ASP A 19 1.01 -35.60 30.79
C ASP A 19 -0.32 -36.36 30.52
N LYS A 20 -1.18 -35.76 29.68
CA LYS A 20 -2.06 -36.49 28.77
C LYS A 20 -2.11 -35.80 27.41
N SER A 21 -1.33 -36.35 26.50
CA SER A 21 -1.59 -36.37 25.05
C SER A 21 -3.09 -36.28 24.69
N HIS A 22 -3.48 -35.19 24.03
CA HIS A 22 -4.58 -35.18 23.08
C HIS A 22 -4.08 -34.54 21.79
N SER A 23 -3.62 -35.43 20.93
CA SER A 23 -3.50 -35.22 19.49
C SER A 23 -4.86 -34.75 18.96
N THR A 24 -5.01 -33.45 18.80
CA THR A 24 -5.95 -32.92 17.81
C THR A 24 -5.16 -32.75 16.54
N GLY A 25 -5.48 -33.59 15.55
CA GLY A 25 -4.96 -33.48 14.21
C GLY A 25 -5.33 -32.13 13.62
N GLY A 26 -4.52 -31.12 13.90
CA GLY A 26 -4.42 -29.94 13.09
C GLY A 26 -3.94 -30.42 11.73
N THR A 27 -4.83 -30.42 10.75
CA THR A 27 -4.42 -30.40 9.35
C THR A 27 -3.33 -29.34 9.27
N PRO A 28 -2.14 -29.62 8.70
CA PRO A 28 -1.19 -28.56 8.44
C PRO A 28 -1.97 -27.55 7.60
N VAL A 29 -2.19 -26.36 8.17
CA VAL A 29 -2.65 -25.20 7.41
C VAL A 29 -1.56 -25.09 6.35
N ALA A 30 -1.85 -25.59 5.15
CA ALA A 30 -0.95 -25.53 4.02
C ALA A 30 -0.43 -24.10 4.02
N MET A 31 0.90 -23.93 4.10
CA MET A 31 1.52 -22.62 4.12
C MET A 31 0.90 -21.84 2.96
N MET A 32 -0.07 -20.98 3.28
CA MET A 32 -0.90 -20.33 2.29
C MET A 32 0.06 -19.37 1.62
N GLN A 33 0.46 -19.69 0.40
CA GLN A 33 1.49 -18.98 -0.31
C GLN A 33 1.03 -17.52 -0.39
N MET A 34 1.70 -16.66 0.38
CA MET A 34 1.31 -15.25 0.49
C MET A 34 1.25 -14.64 -0.91
N ALA A 35 0.22 -13.82 -1.13
CA ALA A 35 -0.08 -13.13 -2.37
C ALA A 35 1.01 -12.10 -2.70
N ASN A 36 2.18 -12.57 -3.13
CA ASN A 36 3.29 -11.71 -3.48
C ASN A 36 3.21 -11.35 -4.97
N PRO A 37 3.28 -10.06 -5.32
CA PRO A 37 3.35 -9.65 -6.71
C PRO A 37 4.60 -10.21 -7.36
N THR A 38 4.47 -10.63 -8.61
CA THR A 38 5.58 -11.17 -9.42
C THR A 38 5.74 -10.37 -10.70
N VAL A 39 6.98 -10.30 -11.20
CA VAL A 39 7.26 -9.69 -12.50
C VAL A 39 7.40 -10.80 -13.52
N SER A 40 6.62 -10.72 -14.60
CA SER A 40 6.70 -11.62 -15.76
C SER A 40 8.10 -11.67 -16.38
N ARG A 41 8.42 -12.78 -17.07
CA ARG A 41 9.74 -13.02 -17.67
C ARG A 41 10.14 -11.96 -18.72
N ASP A 42 9.17 -11.50 -19.51
CA ASP A 42 9.35 -10.42 -20.50
C ASP A 42 9.36 -9.02 -19.84
N ARG A 43 9.10 -8.97 -18.53
CA ARG A 43 9.04 -7.79 -17.69
C ARG A 43 7.97 -6.78 -18.09
N ASN A 44 6.97 -7.21 -18.86
CA ASN A 44 5.92 -6.33 -19.35
C ASN A 44 4.68 -6.31 -18.44
N THR A 45 4.63 -7.24 -17.48
CA THR A 45 3.48 -7.44 -16.58
C THR A 45 3.96 -7.63 -15.15
N VAL A 46 3.28 -6.97 -14.21
CA VAL A 46 3.25 -7.36 -12.80
C VAL A 46 1.94 -8.07 -12.52
N SER A 47 2.03 -9.25 -11.90
CA SER A 47 0.89 -10.11 -11.60
C SER A 47 0.74 -10.29 -10.11
N PHE A 48 -0.46 -10.03 -9.58
CA PHE A 48 -0.83 -10.25 -8.19
C PHE A 48 -1.57 -11.59 -8.10
N ALA A 49 -0.96 -12.56 -7.42
CA ALA A 49 -1.56 -13.86 -7.21
C ALA A 49 -2.60 -13.76 -6.09
N PRO A 50 -3.79 -14.36 -6.24
CA PRO A 50 -4.72 -14.45 -5.14
C PRO A 50 -4.26 -15.46 -4.09
N ILE A 51 -4.68 -15.27 -2.84
CA ILE A 51 -4.45 -16.20 -1.73
C ILE A 51 -5.14 -17.56 -2.00
N THR A 52 -6.23 -17.57 -2.79
CA THR A 52 -6.95 -18.78 -3.20
C THR A 52 -6.92 -18.97 -4.71
N SER A 53 -6.76 -20.21 -5.18
CA SER A 53 -6.73 -20.54 -6.61
C SER A 53 -8.07 -20.36 -7.34
N ALA A 54 -9.14 -20.08 -6.60
CA ALA A 54 -10.47 -19.84 -7.16
C ALA A 54 -10.61 -18.46 -7.82
N LEU A 55 -9.68 -17.55 -7.56
CA LEU A 55 -9.67 -16.22 -8.15
C LEU A 55 -8.61 -16.11 -9.26
N PRO A 56 -8.81 -15.20 -10.23
CA PRO A 56 -7.83 -14.94 -11.27
C PRO A 56 -6.66 -14.09 -10.74
N TYR A 57 -5.56 -14.07 -11.48
CA TYR A 57 -4.50 -13.09 -11.26
C TYR A 57 -4.96 -11.69 -11.67
N LEU A 58 -4.60 -10.69 -10.88
CA LEU A 58 -4.70 -9.29 -11.32
C LEU A 58 -3.41 -8.93 -12.05
N ASN A 59 -3.54 -8.48 -13.31
CA ASN A 59 -2.40 -8.18 -14.17
C ASN A 59 -2.33 -6.69 -14.46
N MET A 60 -1.14 -6.12 -14.30
CA MET A 60 -0.84 -4.73 -14.57
C MET A 60 0.30 -4.61 -15.58
N ASN A 61 0.08 -3.86 -16.65
CA ASN A 61 1.07 -3.61 -17.70
C ASN A 61 1.54 -2.15 -17.75
N THR A 62 0.81 -1.25 -17.12
CA THR A 62 1.01 0.19 -17.20
C THR A 62 0.55 0.84 -15.90
N ILE A 63 1.30 1.83 -15.44
CA ILE A 63 0.84 2.75 -14.40
C ILE A 63 0.29 4.00 -15.10
N HIS A 64 -0.89 4.45 -14.70
CA HIS A 64 -1.55 5.64 -15.24
C HIS A 64 -1.84 6.63 -14.12
N ILE A 65 -1.27 7.83 -14.15
CA ILE A 65 -1.61 8.89 -13.20
C ILE A 65 -2.90 9.57 -13.63
N SER A 66 -3.91 9.53 -12.76
CA SER A 66 -5.21 10.14 -12.94
C SER A 66 -5.12 11.64 -13.18
N CYS A 67 -5.85 12.14 -14.18
CA CYS A 67 -6.10 13.58 -14.40
C CYS A 67 -6.74 14.29 -13.19
N SER A 68 -7.36 13.53 -12.29
CA SER A 68 -7.96 14.03 -11.05
C SER A 68 -6.95 14.20 -9.91
N SER A 69 -5.67 13.89 -10.13
CA SER A 69 -4.62 14.08 -9.13
C SER A 69 -4.30 15.56 -8.94
N ASP A 70 -3.87 15.93 -7.73
CA ASP A 70 -3.33 17.28 -7.48
C ASP A 70 -1.91 17.41 -8.03
N ARG A 71 -1.46 18.63 -8.27
CA ARG A 71 -0.06 18.90 -8.60
C ARG A 71 0.82 18.65 -7.38
N PHE A 72 2.04 18.15 -7.60
CA PHE A 72 2.99 17.97 -6.51
C PHE A 72 3.45 19.31 -5.93
N ASP A 73 3.52 19.37 -4.61
CA ASP A 73 4.08 20.47 -3.84
C ASP A 73 4.98 19.86 -2.75
N PRO A 74 6.30 20.12 -2.75
CA PRO A 74 7.21 19.54 -1.76
C PRO A 74 6.91 19.98 -0.31
N TYR A 75 6.14 21.05 -0.11
CA TYR A 75 5.70 21.50 1.21
C TYR A 75 4.30 20.98 1.59
N GLY A 76 3.62 20.32 0.65
CA GLY A 76 2.30 19.75 0.86
C GLY A 76 2.34 18.38 1.56
N ASN A 77 1.17 17.93 2.00
CA ASN A 77 0.96 16.56 2.44
C ASN A 77 0.01 15.88 1.46
N PHE A 78 0.39 14.70 0.99
CA PHE A 78 -0.38 13.97 -0.03
C PHE A 78 -0.72 12.57 0.45
N VAL A 79 -1.85 12.07 -0.01
CA VAL A 79 -2.22 10.67 0.06
C VAL A 79 -2.43 10.16 -1.35
N GLY A 80 -1.94 8.95 -1.61
CA GLY A 80 -2.06 8.30 -2.90
C GLY A 80 -2.57 6.87 -2.78
N MET A 81 -3.19 6.40 -3.85
CA MET A 81 -3.59 5.01 -4.04
C MET A 81 -3.22 4.55 -5.45
N ILE A 82 -2.89 3.27 -5.58
CA ILE A 82 -2.78 2.57 -6.86
C ILE A 82 -3.79 1.41 -6.88
N VAL A 83 -4.54 1.29 -7.96
CA VAL A 83 -5.58 0.27 -8.15
C VAL A 83 -4.95 -1.01 -8.69
N TYR A 84 -5.30 -2.17 -8.13
CA TYR A 84 -4.94 -3.48 -8.67
C TYR A 84 -6.15 -4.19 -9.28
N GLY A 85 -7.32 -4.07 -8.65
CA GLY A 85 -8.53 -4.70 -9.15
C GLY A 85 -9.75 -4.46 -8.27
N TYR A 86 -10.88 -4.94 -8.75
CA TYR A 86 -12.13 -5.00 -8.00
C TYR A 86 -12.88 -6.28 -8.36
N ASN A 87 -13.30 -7.04 -7.36
CA ASN A 87 -14.01 -8.32 -7.54
C ASN A 87 -13.26 -9.29 -8.50
N GLY A 88 -11.94 -9.38 -8.32
CA GLY A 88 -11.05 -10.20 -9.15
C GLY A 88 -10.85 -9.71 -10.59
N GLN A 89 -11.30 -8.50 -10.95
CA GLN A 89 -11.13 -7.94 -12.28
C GLN A 89 -10.07 -6.84 -12.27
N SER A 90 -9.12 -6.89 -13.21
CA SER A 90 -8.12 -5.84 -13.42
C SER A 90 -8.60 -4.71 -14.33
N ASP A 91 -9.77 -4.84 -14.95
CA ASP A 91 -10.43 -3.83 -15.78
C ASP A 91 -11.92 -3.83 -15.39
N PHE A 92 -12.40 -2.75 -14.78
CA PHE A 92 -13.72 -2.73 -14.15
C PHE A 92 -14.33 -1.33 -14.08
N TYR A 93 -15.64 -1.28 -13.79
CA TYR A 93 -16.34 -0.05 -13.42
C TYR A 93 -16.74 -0.12 -11.94
N LEU A 94 -16.50 0.98 -11.21
CA LEU A 94 -16.93 1.14 -9.83
C LEU A 94 -17.60 2.49 -9.64
N ASN A 95 -18.87 2.47 -9.24
CA ASN A 95 -19.74 3.64 -9.13
C ASN A 95 -19.63 4.62 -10.32
N GLY A 96 -19.76 4.07 -11.54
CA GLY A 96 -19.70 4.85 -12.78
C GLY A 96 -18.30 5.26 -13.25
N ARG A 97 -17.23 4.91 -12.52
CA ARG A 97 -15.85 5.18 -12.93
C ARG A 97 -15.18 3.94 -13.50
N HIS A 98 -14.64 4.07 -14.70
CA HIS A 98 -13.79 3.07 -15.31
C HIS A 98 -12.39 3.09 -14.68
N CYS A 99 -11.89 1.94 -14.25
CA CYS A 99 -10.56 1.78 -13.68
C CYS A 99 -9.89 0.51 -14.21
N ARG A 100 -8.56 0.56 -14.27
CA ARG A 100 -7.73 -0.57 -14.62
C ARG A 100 -6.60 -0.73 -13.61
N ALA A 101 -6.04 -1.93 -13.50
CA ALA A 101 -4.83 -2.17 -12.72
C ALA A 101 -3.73 -1.19 -13.15
N GLY A 102 -3.10 -0.55 -12.16
CA GLY A 102 -2.10 0.51 -12.34
C GLY A 102 -2.65 1.92 -12.40
N TYR A 103 -3.97 2.12 -12.30
CA TYR A 103 -4.53 3.46 -12.12
C TYR A 103 -4.09 4.05 -10.79
N MET A 104 -3.43 5.21 -10.82
CA MET A 104 -2.85 5.88 -9.68
C MET A 104 -3.51 7.24 -9.48
N LEU A 105 -3.88 7.54 -8.24
CA LEU A 105 -4.50 8.80 -7.86
C LEU A 105 -3.75 9.38 -6.66
N ILE A 106 -3.46 10.68 -6.71
CA ILE A 106 -2.72 11.38 -5.64
C ILE A 106 -3.43 12.69 -5.33
N LYS A 107 -3.75 12.94 -4.05
CA LYS A 107 -4.44 14.16 -3.61
C LYS A 107 -3.74 14.79 -2.43
N ASN A 108 -3.76 16.12 -2.42
CA ASN A 108 -3.39 16.90 -1.24
C ASN A 108 -4.40 16.60 -0.12
N VAL A 109 -3.90 16.27 1.06
CA VAL A 109 -4.69 15.91 2.24
C VAL A 109 -5.73 16.97 2.58
N ASN A 110 -5.40 18.26 2.42
CA ASN A 110 -6.30 19.36 2.73
C ASN A 110 -7.51 19.44 1.80
N SER A 111 -7.39 18.93 0.57
CA SER A 111 -8.48 18.95 -0.41
C SER A 111 -9.60 17.94 -0.10
N ILE A 112 -9.29 16.90 0.68
CA ILE A 112 -10.21 15.79 0.98
C ILE A 112 -10.42 15.57 2.48
N ASN A 113 -9.89 16.44 3.35
CA ASN A 113 -9.94 16.26 4.80
C ASN A 113 -11.38 16.25 5.36
N ARG A 114 -12.31 16.95 4.70
CA ARG A 114 -13.74 17.04 5.06
C ARG A 114 -14.54 15.79 4.70
N ILE A 115 -13.98 14.88 3.91
CA ILE A 115 -14.67 13.65 3.54
C ILE A 115 -14.79 12.74 4.77
N PRO A 116 -15.99 12.22 5.09
CA PRO A 116 -16.20 11.40 6.28
C PRO A 116 -15.68 9.97 6.07
N ALA A 117 -14.53 9.65 6.67
CA ALA A 117 -13.97 8.30 6.80
C ALA A 117 -12.82 8.25 7.84
N ASP A 118 -12.49 7.06 8.34
CA ASP A 118 -11.55 6.86 9.45
C ASP A 118 -10.08 7.14 9.11
N THR A 119 -9.70 7.00 7.84
CA THR A 119 -8.30 7.13 7.38
C THR A 119 -8.21 8.02 6.15
N MET A 120 -7.06 8.65 5.92
CA MET A 120 -6.84 9.47 4.72
C MET A 120 -6.99 8.67 3.41
N HIS A 121 -6.61 7.39 3.42
CA HIS A 121 -6.78 6.49 2.28
C HIS A 121 -8.26 6.19 2.00
N LYS A 122 -9.08 5.92 3.03
CA LYS A 122 -10.53 5.77 2.88
C LYS A 122 -11.19 7.08 2.41
N LYS A 123 -10.71 8.24 2.89
CA LYS A 123 -11.16 9.56 2.41
C LYS A 123 -10.84 9.77 0.93
N LEU A 124 -9.63 9.41 0.49
CA LEU A 124 -9.22 9.47 -0.92
C LEU A 124 -10.12 8.59 -1.78
N PHE A 125 -10.34 7.35 -1.34
CA PHE A 125 -11.21 6.39 -2.03
C PHE A 125 -12.63 6.95 -2.17
N LYS A 126 -13.23 7.39 -1.06
CA LYS A 126 -14.60 7.93 -1.02
C LYS A 126 -14.74 9.23 -1.80
N TRP A 127 -13.73 10.09 -1.78
CA TRP A 127 -13.70 11.29 -2.63
C TRP A 127 -13.75 10.93 -4.11
N PHE A 128 -12.97 9.93 -4.52
CA PHE A 128 -12.90 9.54 -5.92
C PHE A 128 -14.15 8.77 -6.33
N PHE A 129 -14.40 7.62 -5.72
CA PHE A 129 -15.49 6.71 -6.10
C PHE A 129 -16.86 7.11 -5.55
N GLY A 130 -16.97 8.02 -4.59
CA GLY A 130 -18.25 8.44 -4.01
C GLY A 130 -18.91 7.41 -3.09
N ILE A 131 -18.23 6.30 -2.79
CA ILE A 131 -18.71 5.21 -1.91
C ILE A 131 -17.65 4.84 -0.88
N ASP A 132 -18.04 4.14 0.17
CA ASP A 132 -17.09 3.57 1.12
C ASP A 132 -16.27 2.44 0.49
N LEU A 133 -15.07 2.21 1.00
CA LEU A 133 -14.14 1.20 0.49
C LEU A 133 -14.71 -0.21 0.66
N PRO A 134 -15.06 -0.93 -0.42
CA PRO A 134 -15.58 -2.29 -0.34
C PRO A 134 -14.46 -3.30 -0.13
N SER A 135 -14.78 -4.46 0.46
CA SER A 135 -13.84 -5.55 0.73
C SER A 135 -13.23 -6.17 -0.53
N GLU A 136 -13.93 -6.10 -1.65
CA GLU A 136 -13.50 -6.70 -2.93
C GLU A 136 -12.53 -5.80 -3.70
N PHE A 137 -12.28 -4.58 -3.22
CA PHE A 137 -11.33 -3.67 -3.85
C PHE A 137 -9.91 -4.00 -3.42
N SER A 138 -9.04 -4.20 -4.42
CA SER A 138 -7.62 -4.43 -4.23
C SER A 138 -6.82 -3.27 -4.79
N GLY A 139 -5.94 -2.75 -3.94
CA GLY A 139 -5.04 -1.66 -4.29
C GLY A 139 -4.02 -1.43 -3.19
N GLY A 140 -3.05 -0.59 -3.47
CA GLY A 140 -2.00 -0.21 -2.53
C GLY A 140 -2.07 1.26 -2.16
N GLY A 141 -1.78 1.58 -0.90
CA GLY A 141 -1.79 2.95 -0.37
C GLY A 141 -0.40 3.48 -0.05
N PHE A 142 -0.15 4.73 -0.43
CA PHE A 142 1.07 5.48 -0.11
C PHE A 142 0.73 6.92 0.32
N ALA A 143 1.70 7.65 0.89
CA ALA A 143 1.52 9.02 1.32
C ALA A 143 2.82 9.81 1.27
N TYR A 144 2.74 11.12 1.05
CA TYR A 144 3.84 12.07 1.22
C TYR A 144 3.59 12.87 2.49
N GLN A 145 4.51 12.78 3.45
CA GLN A 145 4.41 13.47 4.73
C GLN A 145 5.79 13.94 5.16
N ASN A 146 5.88 15.21 5.56
CA ASN A 146 7.12 15.82 6.07
C ASN A 146 8.31 15.57 5.12
N GLY A 147 8.14 15.86 3.82
CA GLY A 147 9.20 15.71 2.84
C GLY A 147 9.43 14.28 2.32
N THR A 148 8.72 13.27 2.84
CA THR A 148 9.05 11.85 2.60
C THR A 148 7.86 11.03 2.11
N TRP A 149 8.08 10.23 1.07
CA TRP A 149 7.13 9.21 0.60
C TRP A 149 7.16 7.96 1.50
N LYS A 150 5.98 7.50 1.90
CA LYS A 150 5.76 6.32 2.76
C LYS A 150 4.79 5.37 2.05
N HIS A 151 5.13 4.09 2.00
CA HIS A 151 4.36 3.05 1.30
C HIS A 151 3.56 2.18 2.27
N ASN A 152 2.83 2.83 3.17
CA ASN A 152 2.13 2.16 4.26
C ASN A 152 0.65 2.53 4.25
N SER A 153 -0.24 1.54 4.34
CA SER A 153 -1.67 1.78 4.50
C SER A 153 -2.35 0.64 5.25
N PHE A 154 -3.04 0.98 6.33
CA PHE A 154 -3.93 0.02 7.00
C PHE A 154 -5.20 -0.26 6.20
N SER A 155 -5.61 0.65 5.32
CA SER A 155 -6.87 0.53 4.58
C SER A 155 -6.72 -0.21 3.26
N PHE A 156 -5.53 -0.19 2.66
CA PHE A 156 -5.29 -0.85 1.39
C PHE A 156 -4.39 -2.08 1.56
N ASN A 157 -3.24 -1.94 2.25
CA ASN A 157 -2.22 -2.99 2.26
C ASN A 157 -2.51 -4.11 3.28
N ILE A 158 -3.27 -3.83 4.34
CA ILE A 158 -3.68 -4.83 5.36
C ILE A 158 -5.13 -5.29 5.15
N ASN A 159 -5.85 -4.70 4.19
CA ASN A 159 -7.25 -5.07 4.01
C ASN A 159 -7.32 -6.57 3.74
N ALA A 160 -8.31 -7.24 4.33
CA ALA A 160 -8.54 -8.68 4.18
C ALA A 160 -9.05 -9.04 2.78
N ASP A 161 -8.53 -8.37 1.76
CA ASP A 161 -8.75 -8.79 0.39
C ASP A 161 -7.96 -10.07 0.13
N LEU A 162 -8.27 -10.69 -0.99
CA LEU A 162 -7.72 -11.99 -1.35
C LEU A 162 -6.39 -11.85 -2.10
N TYR A 163 -5.71 -10.69 -2.04
CA TYR A 163 -4.52 -10.36 -2.81
C TYR A 163 -3.37 -9.72 -2.01
N HIS A 164 -3.52 -9.52 -0.68
CA HIS A 164 -2.45 -8.97 0.17
C HIS A 164 -1.97 -9.96 1.24
N ASP A 165 -0.72 -9.78 1.68
CA ASP A 165 -0.04 -10.63 2.66
C ASP A 165 -0.25 -10.17 4.13
N THR A 166 -1.32 -9.41 4.39
CA THR A 166 -1.67 -8.79 5.69
C THR A 166 -0.65 -7.79 6.23
N GLN A 167 0.39 -7.44 5.46
CA GLN A 167 1.41 -6.47 5.89
C GLN A 167 1.00 -5.03 5.60
N LYS A 168 1.35 -4.13 6.52
CA LYS A 168 1.06 -2.69 6.35
C LYS A 168 1.85 -2.06 5.22
N GLY A 169 3.06 -2.53 5.00
CA GLY A 169 3.95 -2.02 3.95
C GLY A 169 3.61 -2.67 2.61
N MET A 170 3.63 -1.88 1.54
CA MET A 170 3.55 -2.44 0.19
C MET A 170 4.74 -3.37 -0.07
N HIS A 171 4.55 -4.44 -0.85
CA HIS A 171 5.66 -5.32 -1.23
C HIS A 171 6.72 -4.56 -2.04
N GLN A 172 7.97 -5.04 -2.06
CA GLN A 172 9.08 -4.33 -2.70
C GLN A 172 8.83 -4.03 -4.20
N ILE A 173 8.17 -4.94 -4.91
CA ILE A 173 7.79 -4.75 -6.32
C ILE A 173 6.77 -3.60 -6.48
N GLU A 174 5.78 -3.51 -5.59
CA GLU A 174 4.81 -2.42 -5.59
C GLU A 174 5.49 -1.08 -5.27
N GLN A 175 6.40 -1.05 -4.29
CA GLN A 175 7.16 0.15 -3.99
C GLN A 175 8.00 0.61 -5.19
N GLN A 176 8.60 -0.32 -5.94
CA GLN A 176 9.35 0.02 -7.16
C GLN A 176 8.43 0.64 -8.23
N LEU A 177 7.24 0.07 -8.43
CA LEU A 177 6.22 0.60 -9.34
C LEU A 177 5.82 2.02 -8.97
N VAL A 178 5.41 2.22 -7.70
CA VAL A 178 4.96 3.52 -7.19
C VAL A 178 6.08 4.56 -7.28
N ASN A 179 7.28 4.24 -6.77
CA ASN A 179 8.42 5.16 -6.82
C ASN A 179 8.82 5.53 -8.25
N ALA A 180 8.76 4.59 -9.19
CA ALA A 180 9.08 4.89 -10.59
C ALA A 180 8.07 5.88 -11.19
N ALA A 181 6.77 5.70 -10.94
CA ALA A 181 5.74 6.63 -11.39
C ALA A 181 5.88 8.01 -10.71
N LEU A 182 6.12 8.04 -9.40
CA LEU A 182 6.33 9.28 -8.66
C LEU A 182 7.49 10.09 -9.22
N ASN A 183 8.66 9.45 -9.38
CA ASN A 183 9.89 10.14 -9.78
C ASN A 183 9.91 10.51 -11.27
N ARG A 184 9.37 9.66 -12.15
CA ARG A 184 9.42 9.89 -13.60
C ARG A 184 8.26 10.74 -14.10
N LEU A 185 7.08 10.57 -13.50
CA LEU A 185 5.87 11.21 -13.97
C LEU A 185 5.40 12.33 -13.06
N TYR A 186 5.16 12.04 -11.77
CA TYR A 186 4.41 12.91 -10.89
C TYR A 186 5.17 14.17 -10.45
N ILE A 187 6.33 13.99 -9.82
CA ILE A 187 7.11 15.08 -9.18
C ILE A 187 7.54 16.14 -10.19
N ASN A 188 7.81 15.73 -11.42
CA ASN A 188 8.32 16.59 -12.50
C ASN A 188 7.22 17.01 -13.49
N ASP A 189 5.94 16.85 -13.12
CA ASP A 189 4.78 17.24 -13.92
C ASP A 189 4.72 16.61 -15.32
N GLN A 190 5.46 15.52 -15.58
CA GLN A 190 5.46 14.85 -16.89
C GLN A 190 4.13 14.14 -17.18
N TRP A 191 3.37 13.82 -16.13
CA TRP A 191 2.08 13.17 -16.23
C TRP A 191 1.02 14.00 -16.97
N PHE A 192 1.16 15.33 -17.06
CA PHE A 192 0.27 16.17 -17.87
C PHE A 192 0.42 15.91 -19.37
N TYR A 193 1.60 15.47 -19.81
CA TYR A 193 1.92 15.21 -21.22
C TYR A 193 1.85 13.72 -21.56
N SER A 194 2.33 12.87 -20.64
CA SER A 194 2.29 11.42 -20.77
C SER A 194 1.98 10.80 -19.40
N PRO A 195 0.70 10.58 -19.06
CA PRO A 195 0.31 10.05 -17.75
C PRO A 195 0.65 8.57 -17.56
N ASN A 196 1.15 7.90 -18.61
CA ASN A 196 1.40 6.47 -18.63
C ASN A 196 2.89 6.14 -18.47
N LEU A 197 3.19 5.15 -17.65
CA LEU A 197 4.52 4.53 -17.52
C LEU A 197 4.37 3.02 -17.69
N LEU A 198 5.08 2.44 -18.65
CA LEU A 198 4.97 1.01 -18.95
C LEU A 198 5.78 0.19 -17.94
N VAL A 199 5.25 -0.96 -17.51
CA VAL A 199 5.94 -1.86 -16.57
C VAL A 199 7.31 -2.29 -17.11
N LYS A 200 7.41 -2.54 -18.42
CA LYS A 200 8.69 -2.86 -19.08
C LYS A 200 9.76 -1.77 -18.92
N GLU A 201 9.36 -0.50 -18.83
CA GLU A 201 10.28 0.63 -18.67
C GLU A 201 10.76 0.76 -17.23
N ILE A 202 10.00 0.24 -16.26
CA ILE A 202 10.35 0.23 -14.84
C ILE A 202 11.37 -0.87 -14.58
N PHE A 203 11.15 -2.07 -15.13
CA PHE A 203 11.97 -3.25 -14.87
C PHE A 203 13.01 -3.54 -15.96
N SER A 204 13.26 -2.62 -16.90
CA SER A 204 14.30 -2.81 -17.92
C SER A 204 15.70 -2.93 -17.30
N ARG A 205 16.61 -3.72 -17.90
CA ARG A 205 17.98 -3.90 -17.36
C ARG A 205 18.84 -2.63 -17.42
N ASN A 206 18.44 -1.64 -18.20
CA ASN A 206 19.25 -0.44 -18.47
C ASN A 206 18.83 0.77 -17.62
N THR A 207 17.76 0.65 -16.84
CA THR A 207 17.40 1.70 -15.88
C THR A 207 18.27 1.55 -14.65
N ARG A 208 19.17 2.52 -14.44
CA ARG A 208 19.99 2.60 -13.22
C ARG A 208 19.08 2.48 -11.99
N PRO A 209 19.50 1.74 -10.94
CA PRO A 209 18.70 1.63 -9.72
C PRO A 209 18.37 3.03 -9.20
N ILE A 210 17.07 3.34 -9.12
CA ILE A 210 16.58 4.56 -8.49
C ILE A 210 16.57 4.31 -6.97
N TYR A 211 17.75 4.09 -6.40
CA TYR A 211 17.95 4.03 -4.96
C TYR A 211 19.33 4.60 -4.64
N SER A 212 19.37 5.91 -4.49
CA SER A 212 20.33 6.58 -3.61
C SER A 212 19.65 7.85 -3.10
N ASP A 213 19.14 7.77 -1.88
CA ASP A 213 19.14 8.88 -0.92
C ASP A 213 18.73 10.27 -1.45
N GLN A 214 17.43 10.48 -1.65
CA GLN A 214 16.86 11.80 -1.96
C GLN A 214 16.69 12.69 -0.71
N SER A 215 17.26 12.32 0.44
CA SER A 215 17.28 13.20 1.62
C SER A 215 18.20 14.43 1.44
N SER A 216 19.02 14.45 0.39
CA SER A 216 20.07 15.46 0.18
C SER A 216 19.91 16.37 -1.05
N GLN A 217 18.87 16.21 -1.89
CA GLN A 217 18.75 16.97 -3.15
C GLN A 217 17.81 18.20 -3.12
N PHE A 218 17.23 18.56 -1.96
CA PHE A 218 16.43 19.79 -1.86
C PHE A 218 17.22 21.07 -1.51
N THR A 219 18.55 21.01 -1.43
CA THR A 219 19.38 22.21 -1.39
C THR A 219 19.95 22.50 -2.78
N ASN A 220 19.47 23.60 -3.37
CA ASN A 220 19.91 24.26 -4.61
C ASN A 220 18.96 24.03 -5.79
N ILE A 221 18.00 24.94 -5.92
CA ILE A 221 17.71 25.78 -7.10
C ILE A 221 16.46 26.59 -6.69
N VAL A 222 16.64 27.84 -6.23
CA VAL A 222 16.23 29.05 -6.97
C VAL A 222 16.92 30.26 -6.32
N GLN A 223 17.99 30.78 -6.93
CA GLN A 223 18.36 32.18 -6.73
C GLN A 223 17.63 33.00 -7.78
N TYR A 224 16.54 33.66 -7.39
CA TYR A 224 16.00 34.75 -8.20
C TYR A 224 16.95 35.94 -8.05
N HIS A 225 17.57 36.34 -9.17
CA HIS A 225 18.12 37.68 -9.30
C HIS A 225 16.93 38.61 -9.54
N TRP A 226 16.74 39.56 -8.62
CA TRP A 226 16.07 40.82 -8.86
C TRP A 226 17.14 41.92 -8.83
#